data_AF-A0A1Y5DG53-F1
#
_entry.id   AF-A0A1Y5DG53-F1
#
_cell.length_a   1.000
_cell.length_b   1.000
_cell.length_c   1.000
_cell.angle_alpha   90.00
_cell.angle_beta   90.00
_cell.angle_gamma   90.00
#
_symmetry.space_group_name_H-M   'P 1'
#
loop_
_entity.id
_entity.type
_entity.pdbx_description
1 polymer ?
#
loop_
_entity_poly.entity_id
_entity_poly.type
_entity_poly.pdbx_seq_one_letter_code
_entity_poly.pdbx_strand_id
1 'polypeptide(L)'
;MCNELSSETFSCATMLQDITGVAQQAVGTVKTSLVQLDTDIASYCTVLDAASLKTAQDQWATTMVAVQKMEVMQFDAIDTARDNFYNWPSNDTCKVDLQIASGPIDDFTKVATGRRGLNSVEYILFEEDTLASCSTLYSSVTDWMALNDLAARKKARCDYAKIVTADLVNRATALETALSTLDLATKFESLQLAANSISDALFYVDKQTKDAKLKAALPQASDGEFKETSLESQFAHISKDHLKNNLLGARAIFTANDQTGFEDYLIAAGQESIATDMLAALDAALANLEAIEGDLFTAVENADNVSTCINTTDYVSDDDDIVKICALQLSVKTFTDLLKEDFVMVLKFTKPAAADGDND
;
A
#
# COMPACT_ATOMS: atom_id res chain seq x y z
N MET A 1 15.71 9.11 26.68
CA MET A 1 15.68 7.69 26.30
C MET A 1 16.59 7.40 25.13
N CYS A 2 16.34 7.89 23.91
CA CYS A 2 17.23 7.58 22.79
C CYS A 2 18.73 7.95 23.00
N ASN A 3 19.01 9.11 23.61
CA ASN A 3 20.39 9.52 23.94
C ASN A 3 20.95 8.86 25.20
N GLU A 4 20.12 8.17 25.98
CA GLU A 4 20.47 7.60 27.29
C GLU A 4 20.72 6.09 27.22
N LEU A 5 20.31 5.43 26.12
CA LEU A 5 20.36 3.97 25.95
C LEU A 5 21.49 3.50 25.01
N SER A 6 22.39 4.40 24.61
CA SER A 6 23.55 4.01 23.79
C SER A 6 24.47 3.04 24.54
N SER A 7 24.74 1.89 23.91
CA SER A 7 25.64 0.84 24.39
C SER A 7 26.59 0.39 23.27
N GLU A 8 27.46 -0.59 23.53
CA GLU A 8 28.28 -1.19 22.46
C GLU A 8 27.44 -1.91 21.38
N THR A 9 26.22 -2.33 21.73
CA THR A 9 25.35 -3.15 20.87
C THR A 9 24.13 -2.40 20.34
N PHE A 10 23.87 -1.16 20.79
CA PHE A 10 22.74 -0.36 20.32
C PHE A 10 23.05 1.14 20.34
N SER A 11 22.63 1.84 19.28
CA SER A 11 22.62 3.30 19.21
C SER A 11 21.42 3.78 18.39
N CYS A 12 20.65 4.74 18.92
CA CYS A 12 19.55 5.33 18.16
C CYS A 12 20.01 5.98 16.85
N ALA A 13 21.22 6.55 16.79
CA ALA A 13 21.73 7.14 15.55
C ALA A 13 21.93 6.07 14.47
N THR A 14 22.47 4.91 14.84
CA THR A 14 22.63 3.76 13.93
C THR A 14 21.27 3.22 13.52
N MET A 15 20.34 3.04 14.46
CA MET A 15 18.97 2.62 14.16
C MET A 15 18.29 3.53 13.13
N LEU A 16 18.36 4.86 13.32
CA LEU A 16 17.78 5.82 12.38
C LEU A 16 18.43 5.75 11.00
N GLN A 17 19.75 5.54 10.94
CA GLN A 17 20.48 5.37 9.68
C GLN A 17 20.07 4.08 8.95
N ASP A 18 20.03 2.95 9.67
CA ASP A 18 19.70 1.64 9.11
C ASP A 18 18.26 1.63 8.58
N ILE A 19 17.29 2.14 9.35
CA ILE A 19 15.90 2.29 8.92
C ILE A 19 15.77 3.24 7.72
N THR A 20 16.51 4.36 7.71
CA THR A 20 16.53 5.27 6.54
C THR A 20 17.07 4.54 5.31
N GLY A 21 18.07 3.67 5.48
CA GLY A 21 18.60 2.82 4.41
C GLY A 21 17.55 1.87 3.82
N VAL A 22 16.68 1.30 4.66
CA VAL A 22 15.54 0.48 4.19
C VAL A 22 14.59 1.29 3.31
N ALA A 23 14.22 2.50 3.74
CA ALA A 23 13.33 3.36 2.96
C ALA A 23 13.96 3.83 1.64
N GLN A 24 15.26 4.16 1.65
CA GLN A 24 16.02 4.47 0.43
C GLN A 24 16.03 3.30 -0.56
N GLN A 25 16.25 2.07 -0.07
CA GLN A 25 16.20 0.87 -0.89
C GLN A 25 14.80 0.61 -1.47
N ALA A 26 13.75 0.80 -0.67
CA ALA A 26 12.37 0.65 -1.11
C ALA A 26 12.05 1.63 -2.26
N VAL A 27 12.42 2.91 -2.11
CA VAL A 27 12.21 3.92 -3.16
C VAL A 27 13.03 3.63 -4.41
N GLY A 28 14.28 3.16 -4.28
CA GLY A 28 15.08 2.72 -5.43
C GLY A 28 14.42 1.56 -6.20
N THR A 29 13.77 0.66 -5.47
CA THR A 29 12.99 -0.46 -6.07
C THR A 29 11.72 0.04 -6.76
N VAL A 30 10.98 0.97 -6.14
CA VAL A 30 9.83 1.63 -6.76
C VAL A 30 10.23 2.32 -8.06
N LYS A 31 11.32 3.09 -8.07
CA LYS A 31 11.84 3.75 -9.27
C LYS A 31 12.19 2.73 -10.37
N THR A 32 12.96 1.71 -10.03
CA THR A 32 13.43 0.71 -11.01
C THR A 32 12.25 -0.04 -11.63
N SER A 33 11.29 -0.45 -10.81
CA SER A 33 10.08 -1.14 -11.31
C SER A 33 9.18 -0.23 -12.14
N LEU A 34 9.06 1.06 -11.81
CA LEU A 34 8.32 2.04 -12.62
C LEU A 34 8.97 2.29 -13.99
N VAL A 35 10.30 2.30 -14.07
CA VAL A 35 11.02 2.41 -15.36
C VAL A 35 10.73 1.20 -16.24
N GLN A 36 10.70 0.01 -15.64
CA GLN A 36 10.35 -1.22 -16.37
C GLN A 36 8.87 -1.20 -16.79
N LEU A 37 7.96 -0.78 -15.91
CA LEU A 37 6.53 -0.65 -16.23
C LEU A 37 6.28 0.32 -17.39
N ASP A 38 6.95 1.48 -17.39
CA ASP A 38 6.86 2.46 -18.50
C ASP A 38 7.31 1.84 -19.84
N THR A 39 8.38 1.04 -19.80
CA THR A 39 8.90 0.32 -20.97
C THR A 39 7.93 -0.74 -21.48
N ASP A 40 7.33 -1.51 -20.58
CA ASP A 40 6.40 -2.59 -20.93
C ASP A 40 5.06 -2.04 -21.44
N ILE A 41 4.57 -0.94 -20.86
CA ILE A 41 3.40 -0.22 -21.37
C ILE A 41 3.71 0.39 -22.75
N ALA A 42 4.88 0.99 -22.96
CA ALA A 42 5.24 1.51 -24.28
C ALA A 42 5.30 0.41 -25.36
N SER A 43 5.76 -0.78 -24.97
CA SER A 43 5.78 -1.97 -25.83
C SER A 43 4.36 -2.45 -26.14
N TYR A 44 3.49 -2.54 -25.13
CA TYR A 44 2.06 -2.83 -25.29
C TYR A 44 1.37 -1.82 -26.21
N CYS A 45 1.58 -0.51 -26.03
CA CYS A 45 0.95 0.53 -26.85
C CYS A 45 1.34 0.49 -28.34
N THR A 46 2.42 -0.22 -28.68
CA THR A 46 2.86 -0.39 -30.07
C THR A 46 2.11 -1.50 -30.80
N VAL A 47 1.77 -2.58 -30.09
CA VAL A 47 1.22 -3.81 -30.71
C VAL A 47 -0.23 -4.09 -30.30
N LEU A 48 -0.64 -3.68 -29.09
CA LEU A 48 -1.97 -3.87 -28.50
C LEU A 48 -2.46 -5.33 -28.50
N ASP A 49 -1.55 -6.28 -28.26
CA ASP A 49 -1.87 -7.70 -28.20
C ASP A 49 -1.95 -8.23 -26.76
N ALA A 50 -2.52 -9.42 -26.59
CA ALA A 50 -2.71 -10.02 -25.27
C ALA A 50 -1.39 -10.36 -24.56
N ALA A 51 -0.33 -10.70 -25.32
CA ALA A 51 0.95 -11.09 -24.74
C ALA A 51 1.66 -9.89 -24.10
N SER A 52 1.74 -8.77 -24.82
CA SER A 52 2.32 -7.53 -24.31
C SER A 52 1.45 -6.88 -23.23
N LEU A 53 0.12 -6.99 -23.31
CA LEU A 53 -0.78 -6.59 -22.22
C LEU A 53 -0.46 -7.36 -20.94
N LYS A 54 -0.32 -8.69 -21.04
CA LYS A 54 0.02 -9.54 -19.90
C LYS A 54 1.37 -9.15 -19.28
N THR A 55 2.38 -8.88 -20.10
CA THR A 55 3.67 -8.35 -19.62
C THR A 55 3.50 -7.05 -18.83
N ALA A 56 2.72 -6.09 -19.35
CA ALA A 56 2.47 -4.84 -18.65
C ALA A 56 1.68 -5.02 -17.33
N GLN A 57 0.69 -5.92 -17.32
CA GLN A 57 -0.06 -6.29 -16.12
C GLN A 57 0.83 -6.93 -15.04
N ASP A 58 1.70 -7.86 -15.43
CA ASP A 58 2.64 -8.53 -14.52
C ASP A 58 3.67 -7.56 -13.96
N GLN A 59 4.16 -6.64 -14.80
CA GLN A 59 5.07 -5.60 -14.35
C GLN A 59 4.36 -4.58 -13.43
N TRP A 60 3.08 -4.27 -13.67
CA TRP A 60 2.31 -3.41 -12.77
C TRP A 60 2.17 -4.07 -11.39
N ALA A 61 1.84 -5.36 -11.32
CA ALA A 61 1.78 -6.09 -10.06
C ALA A 61 3.15 -6.11 -9.35
N THR A 62 4.24 -6.30 -10.10
CA THR A 62 5.62 -6.21 -9.57
C THR A 62 5.94 -4.82 -9.00
N THR A 63 5.50 -3.74 -9.66
CA THR A 63 5.64 -2.38 -9.15
C THR A 63 4.83 -2.19 -7.86
N MET A 64 3.61 -2.73 -7.79
CA MET A 64 2.78 -2.64 -6.60
C MET A 64 3.39 -3.32 -5.38
N VAL A 65 4.12 -4.44 -5.54
CA VAL A 65 4.89 -5.06 -4.44
C VAL A 65 5.82 -4.04 -3.77
N ALA A 66 6.54 -3.23 -4.55
CA ALA A 66 7.45 -2.23 -4.02
C ALA A 66 6.71 -1.02 -3.42
N VAL A 67 5.65 -0.56 -4.07
CA VAL A 67 4.85 0.58 -3.59
C VAL A 67 4.13 0.25 -2.28
N GLN A 68 3.57 -0.95 -2.14
CA GLN A 68 2.87 -1.37 -0.92
C GLN A 68 3.83 -1.52 0.28
N LYS A 69 5.09 -1.93 0.03
CA LYS A 69 6.13 -1.85 1.08
C LYS A 69 6.46 -0.42 1.45
N MET A 70 6.51 0.50 0.48
CA MET A 70 6.77 1.92 0.73
C MET A 70 5.61 2.62 1.46
N GLU A 71 4.36 2.16 1.30
CA GLU A 71 3.20 2.81 1.94
C GLU A 71 3.28 2.86 3.47
N VAL A 72 3.92 1.89 4.12
CA VAL A 72 4.15 1.89 5.58
C VAL A 72 5.38 2.69 6.02
N MET A 73 6.11 3.28 5.07
CA MET A 73 7.33 4.07 5.30
C MET A 73 7.07 5.57 5.16
N GLN A 74 5.86 6.03 5.51
CA GLN A 74 5.42 7.42 5.42
C GLN A 74 6.04 8.31 6.50
N PHE A 75 7.36 8.48 6.42
CA PHE A 75 8.10 9.51 7.14
C PHE A 75 8.87 10.38 6.13
N ASP A 76 9.17 11.60 6.53
CA ASP A 76 9.91 12.57 5.72
C ASP A 76 9.31 12.79 4.31
N ALA A 77 10.13 12.83 3.26
CA ALA A 77 9.69 13.03 1.89
C ALA A 77 8.69 11.96 1.40
N ILE A 78 8.70 10.74 1.93
CA ILE A 78 7.78 9.67 1.52
C ILE A 78 6.34 10.04 1.91
N ASP A 79 6.12 10.57 3.12
CA ASP A 79 4.80 10.98 3.60
C ASP A 79 4.08 11.91 2.60
N THR A 80 4.78 12.96 2.16
CA THR A 80 4.23 13.91 1.18
C THR A 80 4.14 13.37 -0.24
N ALA A 81 4.98 12.40 -0.60
CA ALA A 81 5.07 11.89 -1.97
C ALA A 81 4.13 10.72 -2.24
N ARG A 82 3.75 9.94 -1.22
CA ARG A 82 3.04 8.67 -1.35
C ARG A 82 1.77 8.76 -2.22
N ASP A 83 0.89 9.71 -1.90
CA ASP A 83 -0.39 9.92 -2.62
C ASP A 83 -0.19 10.32 -4.09
N ASN A 84 1.03 10.72 -4.49
CA ASN A 84 1.35 11.04 -5.87
C ASN A 84 1.77 9.83 -6.70
N PHE A 85 1.97 8.65 -6.09
CA PHE A 85 2.23 7.38 -6.77
C PHE A 85 0.99 6.51 -6.88
N TYR A 86 0.28 6.35 -5.76
CA TYR A 86 -0.88 5.50 -5.66
C TYR A 86 -1.82 6.11 -4.62
N ASN A 87 -3.05 6.41 -5.02
CA ASN A 87 -4.04 7.07 -4.16
C ASN A 87 -5.33 6.26 -4.16
N TRP A 88 -5.39 5.32 -3.23
CA TRP A 88 -6.59 4.56 -2.89
C TRP A 88 -7.03 4.94 -1.47
N PRO A 89 -8.34 5.04 -1.18
CA PRO A 89 -9.50 4.72 -2.04
C PRO A 89 -9.98 5.88 -2.94
N SER A 90 -9.16 6.91 -3.17
CA SER A 90 -9.57 8.10 -3.92
C SER A 90 -9.43 7.97 -5.45
N ASN A 91 -9.47 6.74 -5.99
CA ASN A 91 -9.42 6.49 -7.43
C ASN A 91 -10.68 7.02 -8.13
N ASP A 92 -10.53 7.62 -9.31
CA ASP A 92 -11.64 8.22 -10.06
C ASP A 92 -11.65 7.72 -11.51
N THR A 93 -12.08 6.47 -11.70
CA THR A 93 -12.05 5.77 -13.00
C THR A 93 -12.87 6.50 -14.06
N CYS A 94 -14.05 7.03 -13.70
CA CYS A 94 -14.86 7.77 -14.66
C CYS A 94 -14.23 9.09 -15.10
N LYS A 95 -13.50 9.79 -14.22
CA LYS A 95 -12.74 10.96 -14.67
C LYS A 95 -11.43 10.62 -15.36
N VAL A 96 -10.89 9.40 -15.22
CA VAL A 96 -9.83 8.89 -16.11
C VAL A 96 -10.38 8.78 -17.54
N ASP A 97 -11.52 8.12 -17.74
CA ASP A 97 -12.17 8.04 -19.06
C ASP A 97 -12.52 9.42 -19.62
N LEU A 98 -13.02 10.34 -18.79
CA LEU A 98 -13.30 11.71 -19.22
C LEU A 98 -12.04 12.42 -19.72
N GLN A 99 -10.89 12.23 -19.08
CA GLN A 99 -9.63 12.81 -19.53
C GLN A 99 -9.12 12.20 -20.83
N ILE A 100 -9.28 10.88 -21.00
CA ILE A 100 -8.93 10.21 -22.24
C ILE A 100 -9.81 10.72 -23.39
N ALA A 101 -11.12 10.78 -23.16
CA ALA A 101 -12.11 11.23 -24.15
C ALA A 101 -11.96 12.71 -24.53
N SER A 102 -11.57 13.56 -23.58
CA SER A 102 -11.43 15.01 -23.80
C SER A 102 -10.05 15.42 -24.33
N GLY A 103 -9.11 14.49 -24.42
CA GLY A 103 -7.70 14.77 -24.65
C GLY A 103 -6.93 15.02 -23.34
N PRO A 104 -5.80 14.35 -23.09
CA PRO A 104 -4.97 14.60 -21.91
C PRO A 104 -4.50 16.06 -21.86
N ILE A 105 -4.43 16.62 -20.65
CA ILE A 105 -3.93 17.99 -20.45
C ILE A 105 -2.40 18.00 -20.61
N ASP A 106 -1.86 18.96 -21.38
CA ASP A 106 -0.41 19.10 -21.62
C ASP A 106 0.40 19.17 -20.31
N ASP A 107 -0.08 19.97 -19.35
CA ASP A 107 0.50 20.05 -18.01
C ASP A 107 -0.11 18.98 -17.10
N PHE A 108 0.44 17.77 -17.18
CA PHE A 108 -0.02 16.61 -16.42
C PHE A 108 0.14 16.79 -14.90
N THR A 109 0.95 17.76 -14.46
CA THR A 109 1.10 18.10 -13.04
C THR A 109 -0.18 18.72 -12.45
N LYS A 110 -1.13 19.17 -13.28
CA LYS A 110 -2.45 19.68 -12.87
C LYS A 110 -3.53 18.61 -12.81
N VAL A 111 -3.26 17.39 -13.30
CA VAL A 111 -4.19 16.26 -13.14
C VAL A 111 -4.22 15.85 -11.67
N ALA A 112 -5.42 15.67 -11.10
CA ALA A 112 -5.54 15.24 -9.71
C ALA A 112 -4.97 13.82 -9.53
N THR A 113 -4.35 13.55 -8.38
CA THR A 113 -3.61 12.31 -8.09
C THR A 113 -4.40 11.03 -8.35
N GLY A 114 -5.68 10.99 -7.98
CA GLY A 114 -6.57 9.85 -8.23
C GLY A 114 -6.80 9.48 -9.71
N ARG A 115 -6.25 10.25 -10.65
CA ARG A 115 -6.31 10.01 -12.11
C ARG A 115 -4.93 9.77 -12.73
N ARG A 116 -3.84 10.07 -12.02
CA ARG A 116 -2.45 10.02 -12.53
C ARG A 116 -1.51 9.14 -11.69
N GLY A 117 -2.07 8.17 -10.97
CA GLY A 117 -1.33 7.22 -10.16
C GLY A 117 -1.43 5.80 -10.72
N LEU A 118 -0.80 4.85 -10.05
CA LEU A 118 -0.87 3.43 -10.41
C LEU A 118 -2.29 2.87 -10.35
N ASN A 119 -3.22 3.51 -9.62
CA ASN A 119 -4.64 3.16 -9.60
C ASN A 119 -5.33 3.43 -10.94
N SER A 120 -4.90 4.44 -11.72
CA SER A 120 -5.45 4.67 -13.07
C SER A 120 -4.81 3.73 -14.09
N VAL A 121 -3.52 3.40 -13.91
CA VAL A 121 -2.83 2.38 -14.72
C VAL A 121 -3.48 1.00 -14.51
N GLU A 122 -3.84 0.64 -13.28
CA GLU A 122 -4.58 -0.59 -12.99
C GLU A 122 -5.88 -0.65 -13.81
N TYR A 123 -6.73 0.36 -13.66
CA TYR A 123 -7.99 0.42 -14.40
C TYR A 123 -7.78 0.28 -15.91
N ILE A 124 -6.78 0.96 -16.47
CA ILE A 124 -6.51 0.92 -17.92
C ILE A 124 -6.02 -0.45 -18.39
N LEU A 125 -5.17 -1.13 -17.61
CA LEU A 125 -4.57 -2.40 -18.01
C LEU A 125 -5.49 -3.60 -17.77
N PHE A 126 -6.37 -3.53 -16.78
CA PHE A 126 -7.18 -4.68 -16.36
C PHE A 126 -8.63 -4.60 -16.84
N GLU A 127 -9.15 -3.40 -17.14
CA GLU A 127 -10.45 -3.24 -17.79
C GLU A 127 -10.30 -3.04 -19.30
N GLU A 128 -11.01 -3.85 -20.10
CA GLU A 128 -10.85 -3.91 -21.56
C GLU A 128 -11.24 -2.59 -22.26
N ASP A 129 -12.22 -1.88 -21.70
CA ASP A 129 -12.79 -0.67 -22.30
C ASP A 129 -13.31 0.32 -21.24
N THR A 130 -13.88 1.43 -21.66
CA THR A 130 -14.55 2.38 -20.77
C THR A 130 -15.76 1.77 -20.06
N LEU A 131 -15.87 1.96 -18.75
CA LEU A 131 -17.01 1.48 -17.96
C LEU A 131 -18.33 2.12 -18.43
N ALA A 132 -19.37 1.29 -18.54
CA ALA A 132 -20.72 1.74 -18.92
C ALA A 132 -21.34 2.74 -17.93
N SER A 133 -20.96 2.65 -16.65
CA SER A 133 -21.37 3.63 -15.63
C SER A 133 -20.80 5.02 -15.93
N CYS A 134 -19.56 5.09 -16.42
CA CYS A 134 -18.88 6.35 -16.71
C CYS A 134 -19.44 7.04 -17.97
N SER A 135 -19.78 6.28 -19.01
CA SER A 135 -20.43 6.83 -20.20
C SER A 135 -21.82 7.41 -19.89
N THR A 136 -22.56 6.79 -18.96
CA THR A 136 -23.84 7.31 -18.47
C THR A 136 -23.69 8.64 -17.71
N LEU A 137 -22.56 8.83 -17.01
CA LEU A 137 -22.30 10.04 -16.22
C LEU A 137 -21.80 11.22 -17.06
N TYR A 138 -21.09 10.96 -18.16
CA TYR A 138 -20.44 12.00 -18.98
C TYR A 138 -20.78 11.84 -20.47
N SER A 139 -21.56 12.76 -21.03
CA SER A 139 -21.95 12.72 -22.44
C SER A 139 -20.75 12.79 -23.39
N SER A 140 -19.68 13.52 -23.03
CA SER A 140 -18.45 13.58 -23.81
C SER A 140 -17.75 12.21 -23.93
N VAL A 141 -17.84 11.37 -22.90
CA VAL A 141 -17.34 9.99 -22.94
C VAL A 141 -18.21 9.16 -23.88
N THR A 142 -19.53 9.26 -23.77
CA THR A 142 -20.47 8.60 -24.70
C THR A 142 -20.21 8.99 -26.16
N ASP A 143 -20.11 10.29 -26.44
CA ASP A 143 -19.87 10.81 -27.79
C ASP A 143 -18.52 10.32 -28.33
N TRP A 144 -17.48 10.36 -27.49
CA TRP A 144 -16.16 9.85 -27.86
C TRP A 144 -16.18 8.35 -28.15
N MET A 145 -16.87 7.55 -27.34
CA MET A 145 -17.03 6.10 -27.57
C MET A 145 -17.78 5.79 -28.86
N ALA A 146 -18.78 6.61 -29.24
CA ALA A 146 -19.53 6.44 -30.48
C ALA A 146 -18.71 6.78 -31.73
N LEU A 147 -17.72 7.67 -31.61
CA LEU A 147 -16.86 8.12 -32.70
C LEU A 147 -15.60 7.25 -32.89
N ASN A 148 -15.16 6.53 -31.86
CA ASN A 148 -13.93 5.74 -31.86
C ASN A 148 -14.26 4.26 -31.69
N ASP A 149 -13.77 3.41 -32.59
CA ASP A 149 -13.90 1.96 -32.42
C ASP A 149 -13.07 1.42 -31.23
N LEU A 150 -13.28 0.16 -30.86
CA LEU A 150 -12.60 -0.44 -29.71
C LEU A 150 -11.07 -0.37 -29.82
N ALA A 151 -10.50 -0.50 -31.03
CA ALA A 151 -9.06 -0.44 -31.23
C ALA A 151 -8.52 0.98 -30.97
N ALA A 152 -9.22 2.01 -31.47
CA ALA A 152 -8.89 3.41 -31.19
C ALA A 152 -9.02 3.75 -29.70
N ARG A 153 -10.05 3.23 -29.01
CA ARG A 153 -10.22 3.41 -27.56
C ARG A 153 -9.10 2.74 -26.76
N LYS A 154 -8.76 1.49 -27.08
CA LYS A 154 -7.63 0.77 -26.47
C LYS A 154 -6.32 1.52 -26.66
N LYS A 155 -6.08 2.06 -27.87
CA LYS A 155 -4.88 2.87 -28.14
C LYS A 155 -4.83 4.13 -27.27
N ALA A 156 -5.94 4.88 -27.18
CA ALA A 156 -6.01 6.10 -26.38
C ALA A 156 -5.84 5.84 -24.87
N ARG A 157 -6.44 4.76 -24.36
CA ARG A 157 -6.24 4.30 -22.98
C ARG A 157 -4.76 3.97 -22.72
N CYS A 158 -4.13 3.22 -23.62
CA CYS A 158 -2.71 2.90 -23.51
C CYS A 158 -1.81 4.15 -23.54
N ASP A 159 -2.09 5.09 -24.45
CA ASP A 159 -1.35 6.35 -24.53
C ASP A 159 -1.46 7.16 -23.25
N TYR A 160 -2.62 7.16 -22.59
CA TYR A 160 -2.79 7.79 -21.29
C TYR A 160 -1.97 7.08 -20.21
N ALA A 161 -1.99 5.74 -20.14
CA ALA A 161 -1.18 4.98 -19.19
C ALA A 161 0.32 5.28 -19.36
N LYS A 162 0.81 5.45 -20.60
CA LYS A 162 2.19 5.85 -20.88
C LYS A 162 2.52 7.25 -20.35
N ILE A 163 1.60 8.21 -20.45
CA ILE A 163 1.78 9.54 -19.86
C ILE A 163 1.88 9.44 -18.34
N VAL A 164 1.01 8.62 -17.72
CA VAL A 164 1.02 8.38 -16.27
C VAL A 164 2.34 7.77 -15.81
N THR A 165 2.82 6.71 -16.45
CA THR A 165 4.05 6.04 -16.03
C THR A 165 5.30 6.88 -16.23
N ALA A 166 5.38 7.65 -17.30
CA ALA A 166 6.49 8.59 -17.50
C ALA A 166 6.54 9.67 -16.38
N ASP A 167 5.38 10.18 -15.96
CA ASP A 167 5.28 11.12 -14.84
C ASP A 167 5.63 10.44 -13.49
N LEU A 168 5.21 9.20 -13.27
CA LEU A 168 5.57 8.42 -12.09
C LEU A 168 7.09 8.17 -12.00
N VAL A 169 7.77 7.88 -13.11
CA VAL A 169 9.24 7.73 -13.17
C VAL A 169 9.94 9.02 -12.74
N ASN A 170 9.46 10.17 -13.20
CA ASN A 170 10.01 11.47 -12.81
C ASN A 170 9.84 11.72 -11.31
N ARG A 171 8.68 11.38 -10.74
CA ARG A 171 8.41 11.51 -9.29
C ARG A 171 9.26 10.56 -8.46
N ALA A 172 9.43 9.32 -8.90
CA ALA A 172 10.28 8.34 -8.23
C ALA A 172 11.73 8.82 -8.19
N THR A 173 12.20 9.41 -9.30
CA THR A 173 13.54 10.02 -9.38
C THR A 173 13.70 11.20 -8.43
N ALA A 174 12.67 12.06 -8.32
CA ALA A 174 12.68 13.18 -7.38
C ALA A 174 12.66 12.71 -5.92
N LEU A 175 11.85 11.70 -5.58
CA LEU A 175 11.78 11.13 -4.25
C LEU A 175 13.09 10.44 -3.85
N GLU A 176 13.69 9.64 -4.74
CA GLU A 176 15.00 9.03 -4.52
C GLU A 176 16.07 10.09 -4.23
N THR A 177 16.07 11.18 -5.01
CA THR A 177 16.99 12.31 -4.80
C THR A 177 16.78 12.94 -3.43
N ALA A 178 15.53 13.19 -3.03
CA ALA A 178 15.20 13.78 -1.73
C ALA A 178 15.66 12.90 -0.56
N LEU A 179 15.56 11.58 -0.69
CA LEU A 179 15.99 10.64 0.34
C LEU A 179 17.51 10.40 0.38
N SER A 180 18.22 10.57 -0.74
CA SER A 180 19.68 10.34 -0.81
C SER A 180 20.50 11.22 0.14
N THR A 181 19.94 12.36 0.56
CA THR A 181 20.56 13.31 1.49
C THR A 181 19.86 13.35 2.85
N LEU A 182 18.89 12.44 3.08
CA LEU A 182 18.14 12.41 4.32
C LEU A 182 19.01 11.92 5.47
N ASP A 183 19.15 12.77 6.48
CA ASP A 183 19.69 12.41 7.78
C ASP A 183 18.69 12.82 8.86
N LEU A 184 17.89 11.85 9.31
CA LEU A 184 16.87 12.07 10.34
C LEU A 184 17.49 12.49 11.68
N ALA A 185 18.74 12.09 11.97
CA ALA A 185 19.40 12.42 13.22
C ALA A 185 19.68 13.93 13.38
N THR A 186 19.85 14.65 12.28
CA THR A 186 20.12 16.10 12.26
C THR A 186 18.90 16.94 11.91
N LYS A 187 17.86 16.36 11.34
CA LYS A 187 16.63 17.06 10.93
C LYS A 187 15.69 17.40 12.09
N PHE A 188 15.73 16.62 13.16
CA PHE A 188 14.85 16.79 14.33
C PHE A 188 15.60 17.38 15.52
N GLU A 189 14.87 17.98 16.45
CA GLU A 189 15.45 18.55 17.68
C GLU A 189 16.10 17.48 18.58
N SER A 190 15.72 16.22 18.41
CA SER A 190 16.33 15.08 19.11
C SER A 190 16.16 13.77 18.33
N LEU A 191 17.03 12.80 18.60
CA LEU A 191 16.91 11.44 18.06
C LEU A 191 15.60 10.76 18.47
N GLN A 192 15.05 11.10 19.64
CA GLN A 192 13.77 10.58 20.10
C GLN A 192 12.62 11.03 19.19
N LEU A 193 12.62 12.31 18.76
CA LEU A 193 11.61 12.82 17.85
C LEU A 193 11.75 12.24 16.44
N ALA A 194 12.99 12.05 15.97
CA ALA A 194 13.24 11.34 14.73
C ALA A 194 12.70 9.90 14.77
N ALA A 195 12.98 9.17 15.85
CA ALA A 195 12.48 7.82 16.06
C ALA A 195 10.94 7.80 16.15
N ASN A 196 10.34 8.80 16.82
CA ASN A 196 8.88 8.94 16.86
C ASN A 196 8.28 9.11 15.45
N SER A 197 8.90 9.89 14.58
CA SER A 197 8.37 10.10 13.22
C SER A 197 8.33 8.81 12.38
N ILE A 198 9.27 7.89 12.58
CA ILE A 198 9.25 6.58 11.93
C ILE A 198 8.21 5.68 12.61
N SER A 199 8.09 5.72 13.95
CA SER A 199 7.04 5.02 14.70
C SER A 199 5.64 5.43 14.18
N ASP A 200 5.42 6.72 13.94
CA ASP A 200 4.16 7.24 13.40
C ASP A 200 3.82 6.61 12.03
N ALA A 201 4.81 6.30 11.20
CA ALA A 201 4.60 5.65 9.90
C ALA A 201 4.06 4.22 10.04
N LEU A 202 4.45 3.47 11.08
CA LEU A 202 3.95 2.11 11.33
C LEU A 202 2.44 2.06 11.59
N PHE A 203 1.83 3.17 12.03
CA PHE A 203 0.38 3.27 12.22
C PHE A 203 -0.41 3.22 10.90
N TYR A 204 0.26 3.26 9.75
CA TYR A 204 -0.35 2.86 8.48
C TYR A 204 -0.97 1.46 8.58
N VAL A 205 -0.32 0.52 9.28
CA VAL A 205 -0.84 -0.84 9.42
C VAL A 205 -2.18 -0.85 10.17
N ASP A 206 -2.34 -0.02 11.20
CA ASP A 206 -3.59 0.10 11.95
C ASP A 206 -4.70 0.71 11.10
N LYS A 207 -4.44 1.87 10.48
CA LYS A 207 -5.51 2.61 9.79
C LYS A 207 -5.82 2.13 8.38
N GLN A 208 -4.78 1.79 7.62
CA GLN A 208 -4.92 1.50 6.21
C GLN A 208 -4.96 0.00 5.99
N THR A 209 -3.96 -0.75 6.46
CA THR A 209 -3.91 -2.20 6.25
C THR A 209 -5.03 -2.94 6.99
N LYS A 210 -5.23 -2.67 8.28
CA LYS A 210 -6.27 -3.32 9.10
C LYS A 210 -7.65 -2.73 8.82
N ASP A 211 -7.86 -1.43 9.04
CA ASP A 211 -9.21 -0.87 8.96
C ASP A 211 -9.72 -0.68 7.53
N ALA A 212 -8.99 0.08 6.69
CA ALA A 212 -9.48 0.43 5.37
C ALA A 212 -9.42 -0.75 4.38
N LYS A 213 -8.30 -1.47 4.29
CA LYS A 213 -8.05 -2.49 3.25
C LYS A 213 -8.61 -3.87 3.58
N LEU A 214 -8.87 -4.16 4.87
CA LEU A 214 -9.35 -5.46 5.32
C LEU A 214 -10.71 -5.37 6.04
N LYS A 215 -10.78 -4.69 7.18
CA LYS A 215 -11.98 -4.63 8.03
C LYS A 215 -13.18 -4.04 7.28
N ALA A 216 -12.98 -3.03 6.43
CA ALA A 216 -14.05 -2.41 5.65
C ALA A 216 -14.75 -3.37 4.66
N ALA A 217 -14.08 -4.45 4.24
CA ALA A 217 -14.65 -5.47 3.37
C ALA A 217 -15.45 -6.55 4.13
N LEU A 218 -15.40 -6.55 5.46
CA LEU A 218 -15.96 -7.60 6.32
C LEU A 218 -17.09 -7.07 7.21
N PRO A 219 -18.11 -7.90 7.52
CA PRO A 219 -19.13 -7.52 8.48
C PRO A 219 -18.52 -7.34 9.87
N GLN A 220 -18.97 -6.31 10.59
CA GLN A 220 -18.52 -5.99 11.97
C GLN A 220 -19.62 -6.20 13.02
N ALA A 221 -20.82 -6.54 12.57
CA ALA A 221 -22.00 -6.78 13.40
C ALA A 221 -22.94 -7.76 12.68
N SER A 222 -23.96 -8.26 13.38
CA SER A 222 -24.91 -9.23 12.85
C SER A 222 -25.74 -8.74 11.66
N ASP A 223 -25.88 -7.42 11.50
CA ASP A 223 -26.54 -6.74 10.39
C ASP A 223 -25.56 -6.14 9.37
N GLY A 224 -24.27 -6.45 9.52
CA GLY A 224 -23.23 -6.09 8.55
C GLY A 224 -23.29 -6.94 7.28
N GLU A 225 -22.49 -6.53 6.29
CA GLU A 225 -22.41 -7.20 4.99
C GLU A 225 -20.94 -7.35 4.58
N PHE A 226 -20.67 -8.35 3.76
CA PHE A 226 -19.41 -8.46 3.01
C PHE A 226 -19.41 -7.43 1.88
N LYS A 227 -18.27 -6.77 1.65
CA LYS A 227 -18.12 -5.66 0.69
C LYS A 227 -16.88 -5.84 -0.15
N GLU A 228 -16.96 -6.68 -1.17
CA GLU A 228 -15.91 -6.84 -2.17
C GLU A 228 -15.54 -5.50 -2.81
N THR A 229 -16.51 -4.60 -2.98
CA THR A 229 -16.29 -3.23 -3.50
C THR A 229 -15.43 -2.32 -2.62
N SER A 230 -15.24 -2.67 -1.34
CA SER A 230 -14.34 -1.96 -0.41
C SER A 230 -12.91 -2.46 -0.46
N LEU A 231 -12.61 -3.53 -1.21
CA LEU A 231 -11.25 -4.02 -1.37
C LEU A 231 -10.41 -3.09 -2.27
N GLU A 232 -9.11 -3.04 -2.00
CA GLU A 232 -8.15 -2.39 -2.89
C GLU A 232 -7.95 -3.20 -4.18
N SER A 233 -7.64 -2.52 -5.28
CA SER A 233 -7.38 -3.14 -6.59
C SER A 233 -8.54 -3.99 -7.14
N GLN A 234 -9.67 -3.32 -7.33
CA GLN A 234 -10.93 -3.83 -7.88
C GLN A 234 -10.85 -4.40 -9.31
N PHE A 235 -9.74 -4.21 -10.02
CA PHE A 235 -9.59 -4.73 -11.38
C PHE A 235 -8.52 -5.83 -11.47
N ALA A 236 -7.43 -5.69 -10.69
CA ALA A 236 -6.37 -6.69 -10.67
C ALA A 236 -6.62 -7.83 -9.68
N HIS A 237 -7.49 -7.62 -8.68
CA HIS A 237 -7.85 -8.59 -7.62
C HIS A 237 -6.64 -9.10 -6.81
N ILE A 238 -5.65 -8.23 -6.56
CA ILE A 238 -4.43 -8.57 -5.81
C ILE A 238 -4.37 -7.97 -4.40
N SER A 239 -5.53 -7.67 -3.79
CA SER A 239 -5.60 -7.05 -2.44
C SER A 239 -4.87 -7.88 -1.36
N LYS A 240 -4.84 -9.21 -1.52
CA LYS A 240 -4.04 -10.12 -0.67
C LYS A 240 -2.56 -9.75 -0.66
N ASP A 241 -1.99 -9.55 -1.84
CA ASP A 241 -0.58 -9.20 -2.00
C ASP A 241 -0.29 -7.80 -1.48
N HIS A 242 -1.24 -6.87 -1.58
CA HIS A 242 -1.10 -5.53 -1.00
C HIS A 242 -0.99 -5.57 0.52
N LEU A 243 -1.92 -6.28 1.19
CA LEU A 243 -1.88 -6.48 2.64
C LEU A 243 -0.56 -7.13 3.08
N LYS A 244 -0.14 -8.19 2.38
CA LYS A 244 1.13 -8.89 2.63
C LYS A 244 2.32 -7.95 2.53
N ASN A 245 2.37 -7.12 1.50
CA ASN A 245 3.49 -6.20 1.29
C ASN A 245 3.48 -5.01 2.25
N ASN A 246 2.32 -4.55 2.75
CA ASN A 246 2.29 -3.61 3.87
C ASN A 246 2.92 -4.24 5.13
N LEU A 247 2.55 -5.47 5.49
CA LEU A 247 3.12 -6.15 6.67
C LEU A 247 4.62 -6.44 6.51
N LEU A 248 5.07 -6.84 5.32
CA LEU A 248 6.50 -7.00 5.03
C LEU A 248 7.26 -5.68 5.11
N GLY A 249 6.66 -4.57 4.66
CA GLY A 249 7.26 -3.24 4.83
C GLY A 249 7.35 -2.85 6.31
N ALA A 250 6.33 -3.17 7.11
CA ALA A 250 6.30 -2.87 8.54
C ALA A 250 7.38 -3.66 9.27
N ARG A 251 7.51 -4.96 8.95
CA ARG A 251 8.61 -5.81 9.43
C ARG A 251 9.97 -5.25 9.03
N ALA A 252 10.14 -4.83 7.78
CA ALA A 252 11.40 -4.27 7.28
C ALA A 252 11.81 -2.98 8.00
N ILE A 253 10.88 -2.08 8.32
CA ILE A 253 11.16 -0.89 9.14
C ILE A 253 11.41 -1.27 10.60
N PHE A 254 10.60 -2.18 11.15
CA PHE A 254 10.73 -2.61 12.53
C PHE A 254 12.08 -3.26 12.81
N THR A 255 12.64 -4.03 11.86
CA THR A 255 13.95 -4.69 11.99
C THR A 255 15.09 -4.03 11.24
N ALA A 256 14.83 -2.91 10.57
CA ALA A 256 15.78 -2.30 9.63
C ALA A 256 16.39 -3.30 8.60
N ASN A 257 15.61 -4.29 8.15
CA ASN A 257 16.05 -5.46 7.38
C ASN A 257 17.15 -6.27 8.09
N ASP A 258 16.91 -6.62 9.35
CA ASP A 258 17.80 -7.39 10.24
C ASP A 258 19.13 -6.66 10.52
N GLN A 259 19.11 -5.32 10.46
CA GLN A 259 20.17 -4.43 10.96
C GLN A 259 19.75 -3.87 12.33
N THR A 260 20.12 -2.64 12.69
CA THR A 260 19.67 -2.05 13.96
C THR A 260 18.28 -1.46 13.80
N GLY A 261 17.25 -2.10 14.35
CA GLY A 261 15.85 -1.66 14.24
C GLY A 261 15.21 -1.23 15.56
N PHE A 262 13.88 -1.12 15.53
CA PHE A 262 13.06 -0.82 16.70
C PHE A 262 12.97 -1.98 17.68
N GLU A 263 13.08 -3.23 17.21
CA GLU A 263 13.23 -4.40 18.05
C GLU A 263 14.50 -4.30 18.91
N ASP A 264 15.61 -3.84 18.34
CA ASP A 264 16.85 -3.61 19.11
C ASP A 264 16.67 -2.47 20.10
N TYR A 265 15.89 -1.44 19.76
CA TYR A 265 15.59 -0.36 20.68
C TYR A 265 14.77 -0.83 21.89
N LEU A 266 13.77 -1.68 21.66
CA LEU A 266 13.01 -2.33 22.74
C LEU A 266 13.92 -3.20 23.61
N ILE A 267 14.79 -4.02 23.01
CA ILE A 267 15.74 -4.87 23.73
C ILE A 267 16.68 -4.01 24.58
N ALA A 268 17.22 -2.92 24.02
CA ALA A 268 18.06 -1.97 24.76
C ALA A 268 17.30 -1.27 25.91
N ALA A 269 15.99 -1.08 25.77
CA ALA A 269 15.10 -0.58 26.82
C ALA A 269 14.66 -1.66 27.84
N GLY A 270 15.18 -2.89 27.72
CA GLY A 270 14.86 -4.01 28.60
C GLY A 270 13.50 -4.67 28.32
N GLN A 271 12.96 -4.51 27.11
CA GLN A 271 11.64 -5.00 26.69
C GLN A 271 11.74 -6.04 25.56
N GLU A 272 12.63 -7.02 25.71
CA GLU A 272 12.81 -8.12 24.73
C GLU A 272 11.52 -8.91 24.46
N SER A 273 10.64 -9.06 25.46
CA SER A 273 9.35 -9.73 25.27
C SER A 273 8.46 -8.97 24.28
N ILE A 274 8.37 -7.65 24.39
CA ILE A 274 7.55 -6.82 23.48
C ILE A 274 8.10 -6.90 22.06
N ALA A 275 9.42 -6.87 21.89
CA ALA A 275 10.05 -7.04 20.58
C ALA A 275 9.69 -8.40 19.94
N THR A 276 9.78 -9.47 20.75
CA THR A 276 9.44 -10.83 20.31
C THR A 276 7.96 -10.97 19.96
N ASP A 277 7.07 -10.42 20.79
CA ASP A 277 5.62 -10.51 20.60
C ASP A 277 5.17 -9.73 19.36
N MET A 278 5.76 -8.55 19.10
CA MET A 278 5.46 -7.78 17.89
C MET A 278 5.91 -8.51 16.60
N LEU A 279 7.10 -9.12 16.61
CA LEU A 279 7.58 -9.92 15.48
C LEU A 279 6.71 -11.16 15.26
N ALA A 280 6.37 -11.87 16.34
CA ALA A 280 5.48 -13.02 16.28
C ALA A 280 4.08 -12.65 15.74
N ALA A 281 3.56 -11.48 16.10
CA ALA A 281 2.28 -10.99 15.58
C ALA A 281 2.35 -10.69 14.07
N LEU A 282 3.42 -10.06 13.57
CA LEU A 282 3.63 -9.86 12.14
C LEU A 282 3.75 -11.18 11.39
N ASP A 283 4.56 -12.11 11.91
CA ASP A 283 4.78 -13.43 11.30
C ASP A 283 3.48 -14.26 11.28
N ALA A 284 2.64 -14.17 12.31
CA ALA A 284 1.34 -14.84 12.36
C ALA A 284 0.36 -14.27 11.33
N ALA A 285 0.30 -12.94 11.17
CA ALA A 285 -0.53 -12.30 10.15
C ALA A 285 -0.07 -12.64 8.72
N LEU A 286 1.25 -12.69 8.49
CA LEU A 286 1.83 -13.14 7.23
C LEU A 286 1.51 -14.61 6.95
N ALA A 287 1.64 -15.49 7.94
CA ALA A 287 1.28 -16.90 7.81
C ALA A 287 -0.20 -17.09 7.46
N ASN A 288 -1.10 -16.30 8.07
CA ASN A 288 -2.52 -16.34 7.72
C ASN A 288 -2.79 -15.88 6.28
N LEU A 289 -2.13 -14.82 5.81
CA LEU A 289 -2.21 -14.39 4.41
C LEU A 289 -1.75 -15.48 3.42
N GLU A 290 -0.70 -16.23 3.76
CA GLU A 290 -0.20 -17.33 2.93
C GLU A 290 -1.12 -18.56 2.97
N ALA A 291 -1.92 -18.72 4.02
CA ALA A 291 -2.88 -19.82 4.15
C ALA A 291 -4.15 -19.61 3.28
N ILE A 292 -4.41 -18.37 2.85
CA ILE A 292 -5.49 -18.03 1.91
C ILE A 292 -5.03 -18.44 0.50
N GLU A 293 -5.74 -19.39 -0.12
CA GLU A 293 -5.34 -19.96 -1.41
C GLU A 293 -5.73 -19.05 -2.57
N GLY A 294 -6.98 -18.59 -2.60
CA GLY A 294 -7.56 -17.71 -3.62
C GLY A 294 -7.27 -16.22 -3.41
N ASP A 295 -8.06 -15.39 -4.09
CA ASP A 295 -8.05 -13.94 -3.93
C ASP A 295 -9.15 -13.45 -2.98
N LEU A 296 -8.91 -12.30 -2.33
CA LEU A 296 -9.85 -11.72 -1.37
C LEU A 296 -11.17 -11.30 -2.03
N PHE A 297 -11.15 -10.87 -3.29
CA PHE A 297 -12.35 -10.39 -3.98
C PHE A 297 -13.35 -11.52 -4.14
N THR A 298 -12.93 -12.63 -4.74
CA THR A 298 -13.75 -13.83 -4.96
C THR A 298 -14.25 -14.41 -3.63
N ALA A 299 -13.39 -14.46 -2.61
CA ALA A 299 -13.77 -15.01 -1.31
C ALA A 299 -14.82 -14.14 -0.59
N VAL A 300 -14.69 -12.82 -0.65
CA VAL A 300 -15.64 -11.87 -0.04
C VAL A 300 -16.95 -11.80 -0.83
N GLU A 301 -16.90 -11.79 -2.16
CA GLU A 301 -18.08 -11.76 -3.04
C GLU A 301 -19.00 -12.98 -2.81
N ASN A 302 -18.41 -14.17 -2.60
CA ASN A 302 -19.15 -15.41 -2.42
C ASN A 302 -19.54 -15.70 -0.96
N ALA A 303 -19.17 -14.82 -0.03
CA ALA A 303 -19.44 -15.01 1.39
C ALA A 303 -20.86 -14.62 1.78
N ASP A 304 -21.52 -15.45 2.59
CA ASP A 304 -22.88 -15.18 3.09
C ASP A 304 -23.03 -15.34 4.61
N ASN A 305 -22.12 -16.07 5.26
CA ASN A 305 -22.22 -16.40 6.68
C ASN A 305 -21.57 -15.33 7.58
N VAL A 306 -22.29 -14.22 7.74
CA VAL A 306 -21.93 -13.10 8.63
C VAL A 306 -21.65 -13.59 10.05
N SER A 307 -22.48 -14.48 10.59
CA SER A 307 -22.34 -14.96 11.97
C SER A 307 -21.04 -15.73 12.18
N THR A 308 -20.59 -16.52 11.21
CA THR A 308 -19.28 -17.16 11.31
C THR A 308 -18.19 -16.11 11.31
N CYS A 309 -18.18 -15.20 10.32
CA CYS A 309 -17.12 -14.22 10.16
C CYS A 309 -16.89 -13.33 11.41
N ILE A 310 -17.96 -12.76 11.99
CA ILE A 310 -17.84 -11.87 13.15
C ILE A 310 -17.37 -12.58 14.43
N ASN A 311 -17.47 -13.92 14.47
CA ASN A 311 -17.07 -14.73 15.61
C ASN A 311 -15.76 -15.51 15.35
N THR A 312 -15.20 -15.45 14.14
CA THR A 312 -13.96 -16.12 13.81
C THR A 312 -12.80 -15.42 14.51
N THR A 313 -12.12 -16.15 15.40
CA THR A 313 -10.93 -15.63 16.11
C THR A 313 -9.62 -16.29 15.70
N ASP A 314 -9.69 -17.39 14.96
CA ASP A 314 -8.56 -18.19 14.51
C ASP A 314 -8.96 -18.97 13.25
N TYR A 315 -8.02 -19.63 12.60
CA TYR A 315 -8.24 -20.46 11.42
C TYR A 315 -7.41 -21.75 11.49
N VAL A 316 -7.85 -22.77 10.75
CA VAL A 316 -7.05 -23.96 10.44
C VAL A 316 -6.80 -24.09 8.95
N SER A 317 -5.86 -24.96 8.55
CA SER A 317 -5.45 -25.11 7.14
C SER A 317 -6.62 -25.43 6.20
N ASP A 318 -7.56 -26.24 6.69
CA ASP A 318 -8.67 -26.80 5.91
C ASP A 318 -9.89 -25.87 5.87
N ASP A 319 -9.84 -24.73 6.55
CA ASP A 319 -10.90 -23.73 6.50
C ASP A 319 -10.97 -23.06 5.12
N ASP A 320 -12.19 -22.66 4.74
CA ASP A 320 -12.41 -21.85 3.54
C ASP A 320 -11.70 -20.49 3.65
N ASP A 321 -11.31 -19.93 2.51
CA ASP A 321 -10.58 -18.65 2.45
C ASP A 321 -11.29 -17.53 3.19
N ILE A 322 -12.62 -17.46 3.14
CA ILE A 322 -13.36 -16.42 3.87
C ILE A 322 -13.17 -16.51 5.38
N VAL A 323 -13.08 -17.72 5.95
CA VAL A 323 -12.82 -17.90 7.39
C VAL A 323 -11.42 -17.39 7.73
N LYS A 324 -10.43 -17.74 6.91
CA LYS A 324 -9.04 -17.25 7.05
C LYS A 324 -8.95 -15.73 6.94
N ILE A 325 -9.69 -15.12 6.00
CA ILE A 325 -9.80 -13.66 5.86
C ILE A 325 -10.47 -13.02 7.10
N CYS A 326 -11.55 -13.61 7.63
CA CYS A 326 -12.21 -13.12 8.84
C CYS A 326 -11.29 -13.21 10.07
N ALA A 327 -10.46 -14.26 10.16
CA ALA A 327 -9.42 -14.39 11.19
C ALA A 327 -8.29 -13.36 11.02
N LEU A 328 -7.98 -12.96 9.77
CA LEU A 328 -6.85 -12.07 9.47
C LEU A 328 -6.94 -10.73 10.17
N GLN A 329 -8.14 -10.19 10.34
CA GLN A 329 -8.31 -8.90 11.02
C GLN A 329 -7.75 -8.97 12.45
N LEU A 330 -7.91 -10.09 13.15
CA LEU A 330 -7.38 -10.27 14.50
C LEU A 330 -5.88 -10.54 14.50
N SER A 331 -5.37 -11.29 13.52
CA SER A 331 -3.92 -11.48 13.35
C SER A 331 -3.23 -10.13 13.17
N VAL A 332 -3.76 -9.26 12.31
CA VAL A 332 -3.22 -7.90 12.12
C VAL A 332 -3.46 -7.03 13.36
N LYS A 333 -4.64 -7.12 14.00
CA LYS A 333 -4.96 -6.38 15.22
C LYS A 333 -3.98 -6.68 16.36
N THR A 334 -3.54 -7.93 16.51
CA THR A 334 -2.55 -8.29 17.54
C THR A 334 -1.29 -7.42 17.45
N PHE A 335 -0.77 -7.21 16.24
CA PHE A 335 0.37 -6.32 16.03
C PHE A 335 0.01 -4.85 16.33
N THR A 336 -1.15 -4.39 15.88
CA THR A 336 -1.52 -2.97 16.04
C THR A 336 -1.90 -2.62 17.48
N ASP A 337 -2.38 -3.57 18.28
CA ASP A 337 -2.59 -3.40 19.72
C ASP A 337 -1.26 -3.23 20.44
N LEU A 338 -0.28 -4.12 20.19
CA LEU A 338 1.07 -3.99 20.75
C LEU A 338 1.73 -2.66 20.33
N LEU A 339 1.54 -2.25 19.07
CA LEU A 339 2.01 -0.96 18.56
C LEU A 339 1.38 0.22 19.32
N LYS A 340 0.05 0.20 19.50
CA LYS A 340 -0.72 1.27 20.15
C LYS A 340 -0.48 1.34 21.65
N GLU A 341 -0.23 0.22 22.31
CA GLU A 341 -0.20 0.16 23.77
C GLU A 341 1.25 0.08 24.24
N ASP A 342 1.83 -1.10 24.15
CA ASP A 342 3.11 -1.42 24.78
C ASP A 342 4.28 -0.68 24.13
N PHE A 343 4.38 -0.72 22.80
CA PHE A 343 5.47 -0.11 22.05
C PHE A 343 5.58 1.40 22.29
N VAL A 344 4.47 2.12 22.08
CA VAL A 344 4.41 3.58 22.26
C VAL A 344 4.65 3.95 23.73
N MET A 345 4.06 3.23 24.67
CA MET A 345 4.21 3.52 26.10
C MET A 345 5.65 3.34 26.57
N VAL A 346 6.26 2.18 26.26
CA VAL A 346 7.60 1.83 26.69
C VAL A 346 8.62 2.80 26.12
N LEU A 347 8.59 3.02 24.81
CA LEU A 347 9.56 3.87 24.12
C LEU A 347 9.25 5.35 24.24
N LYS A 348 8.19 5.71 24.99
CA LYS A 348 7.71 7.08 25.22
C LYS A 348 7.51 7.83 23.90
N PHE A 349 6.94 7.13 22.92
CA PHE A 349 6.45 7.75 21.71
C PHE A 349 5.08 8.37 21.96
N THR A 350 4.64 9.21 21.03
CA THR A 350 3.26 9.67 20.92
C THR A 350 2.54 8.86 19.85
N LYS A 351 1.22 8.78 19.95
CA LYS A 351 0.39 8.27 18.87
C LYS A 351 0.12 9.39 17.86
N PRO A 352 0.07 9.08 16.56
CA PRO A 352 -0.49 10.02 15.59
C PRO A 352 -1.93 10.37 15.96
N ALA A 353 -2.33 11.64 15.83
CA ALA A 353 -3.69 12.09 16.17
C ALA A 353 -4.80 11.31 15.42
N ALA A 354 -4.51 10.82 14.21
CA ALA A 354 -5.42 9.99 13.46
C ALA A 354 -5.73 8.66 14.16
N ALA A 355 -4.80 8.12 14.95
CA ALA A 355 -4.92 6.84 15.67
C ALA A 355 -5.50 6.96 17.09
N ASP A 356 -5.69 8.18 17.62
CA ASP A 356 -6.15 8.43 19.00
C ASP A 356 -7.66 8.21 19.23
N GLY A 357 -8.42 7.80 18.21
CA GLY A 357 -9.89 7.75 18.24
C GLY A 357 -10.55 6.42 17.89
N ASP A 358 -9.78 5.37 17.56
CA ASP A 358 -10.38 4.05 17.32
C ASP A 358 -10.65 3.35 18.64
N ASN A 359 -11.92 3.34 19.03
CA ASN A 359 -12.42 2.31 19.94
C ASN A 359 -12.66 1.05 19.09
N ASP A 360 -11.64 0.21 18.98
CA ASP A 360 -11.76 -1.15 18.42
C ASP A 360 -12.70 -2.03 19.27
#